data_AF-W7VYF8-F1
#
_entry.id   AF-W7VYF8-F1
#
_cell.length_a   1.000
_cell.length_b   1.000
_cell.length_c   1.000
_cell.angle_alpha   90.00
_cell.angle_beta   90.00
_cell.angle_gamma   90.00
#
_symmetry.space_group_name_H-M   'P 1'
#
loop_
_entity.id
_entity.type
_entity.pdbx_description
1 polymer ?
#
loop_
_entity_poly.entity_id
_entity_poly.type
_entity_poly.pdbx_seq_one_letter_code
_entity_poly.pdbx_strand_id
1 'polypeptide(L)'
;MSSLAGEKGGLGALGLVKQAKSLYEQAIKINPEALDGSAYNSLGVLYYKVPGWPIGFGDKKKADELMLSALKLNPQGIDPNFFYGEFLLEQKRPADALVYLERALQAPARAGRQIADAGRRDEARVLIEKANAQLGR
;
A
#
# COMPACT_ATOMS: atom_id res chain seq x y z
N MET A 1 6.25 -22.05 -26.18
CA MET A 1 6.92 -20.90 -25.53
C MET A 1 6.21 -20.46 -24.24
N SER A 2 5.67 -21.38 -23.43
CA SER A 2 4.90 -21.03 -22.23
C SER A 2 5.67 -21.24 -20.90
N SER A 3 6.89 -21.78 -20.94
CA SER A 3 7.64 -22.14 -19.72
C SER A 3 8.64 -21.06 -19.28
N LEU A 4 9.19 -20.26 -20.19
CA LEU A 4 10.19 -19.24 -19.85
C LEU A 4 9.58 -17.91 -19.34
N ALA A 5 8.36 -17.58 -19.76
CA ALA A 5 7.66 -16.36 -19.34
C ALA A 5 7.11 -16.46 -17.90
N GLY A 6 6.71 -17.66 -17.46
CA GLY A 6 6.30 -17.94 -16.08
C GLY A 6 7.46 -17.91 -15.08
N GLU A 7 8.63 -18.43 -15.46
CA GLU A 7 9.82 -18.42 -14.58
C GLU A 7 10.45 -17.04 -14.44
N LYS A 8 10.58 -16.26 -15.53
CA LYS A 8 11.14 -14.90 -15.44
C LYS A 8 10.17 -13.90 -14.78
N GLY A 9 8.86 -14.09 -14.96
CA GLY A 9 7.84 -13.23 -14.36
C GLY A 9 7.60 -13.52 -12.88
N GLY A 10 7.45 -14.78 -12.49
CA GLY A 10 7.09 -15.17 -11.11
C GLY A 10 8.27 -15.16 -10.14
N LEU A 11 9.37 -15.84 -10.48
CA LEU A 11 10.55 -15.93 -9.61
C LEU A 11 11.37 -14.63 -9.64
N GLY A 12 11.46 -13.99 -10.81
CA GLY A 12 12.10 -12.69 -10.96
C GLY A 12 11.39 -11.60 -10.15
N ALA A 13 10.05 -11.52 -10.25
CA ALA A 13 9.28 -10.58 -9.43
C ALA A 13 9.41 -10.91 -7.94
N LEU A 14 9.41 -12.19 -7.55
CA LEU A 14 9.60 -12.61 -6.16
C LEU A 14 10.98 -12.18 -5.61
N GLY A 15 12.03 -12.28 -6.42
CA GLY A 15 13.36 -11.79 -6.07
C GLY A 15 13.38 -10.27 -5.85
N LEU A 16 12.75 -9.52 -6.76
CA LEU A 16 12.65 -8.05 -6.66
C LEU A 16 11.88 -7.60 -5.42
N VAL A 17 10.74 -8.23 -5.10
CA VAL A 17 9.98 -7.85 -3.88
C VAL A 17 10.73 -8.21 -2.59
N LYS A 18 11.55 -9.29 -2.58
CA LYS A 18 12.43 -9.61 -1.44
C LYS A 18 13.55 -8.59 -1.28
N GLN A 19 14.12 -8.11 -2.38
CA GLN A 19 15.11 -7.05 -2.35
C GLN A 19 14.49 -5.73 -1.87
N ALA A 20 13.33 -5.36 -2.38
CA ALA A 20 12.59 -4.17 -1.95
C ALA A 20 12.24 -4.22 -0.46
N LYS A 21 11.80 -5.39 0.04
CA LYS A 21 11.57 -5.62 1.47
C LYS A 21 12.82 -5.27 2.29
N SER A 22 13.98 -5.82 1.93
CA SER A 22 15.24 -5.56 2.63
C SER A 22 15.64 -4.08 2.60
N LEU A 23 15.43 -3.40 1.46
CA LEU A 23 15.73 -1.97 1.33
C LEU A 23 14.84 -1.11 2.24
N TYR A 24 13.54 -1.40 2.32
CA TYR A 24 12.65 -0.67 3.23
C TYR A 24 12.95 -0.96 4.70
N GLU A 25 13.26 -2.21 5.06
CA GLU A 25 13.71 -2.55 6.42
C GLU A 25 14.99 -1.80 6.81
N GLN A 26 15.94 -1.66 5.88
CA GLN A 26 17.15 -0.86 6.09
C GLN A 26 16.83 0.64 6.20
N ALA A 27 15.97 1.17 5.33
CA ALA A 27 15.55 2.57 5.39
C ALA A 27 14.91 2.91 6.74
N ILE A 28 14.03 2.04 7.25
CA ILE A 28 13.40 2.19 8.58
C ILE A 28 14.45 2.20 9.71
N LYS A 29 15.49 1.36 9.61
CA LYS A 29 16.58 1.34 10.60
C LYS A 29 17.44 2.60 10.56
N ILE A 30 17.66 3.16 9.37
CA ILE A 30 18.49 4.36 9.17
C ILE A 30 17.74 5.61 9.63
N ASN A 31 16.52 5.80 9.14
CA ASN A 31 15.65 6.89 9.54
C ASN A 31 14.17 6.49 9.36
N PRO A 32 13.47 6.12 10.45
CA PRO A 32 12.09 5.67 10.38
C PRO A 32 11.11 6.77 9.95
N GLU A 33 11.47 8.04 10.13
CA GLU A 33 10.61 9.19 9.82
C GLU A 33 10.91 9.79 8.43
N ALA A 34 11.92 9.28 7.72
CA ALA A 34 12.27 9.76 6.39
C ALA A 34 11.06 9.71 5.45
N LEU A 35 10.88 10.81 4.70
CA LEU A 35 9.77 10.98 3.75
C LEU A 35 8.42 10.72 4.41
N ASP A 36 8.23 11.22 5.63
CA ASP A 36 7.03 11.09 6.44
C ASP A 36 6.63 9.62 6.64
N GLY A 37 7.62 8.75 6.88
CA GLY A 37 7.39 7.33 7.14
C GLY A 37 7.03 6.49 5.90
N SER A 38 7.34 6.96 4.69
CA SER A 38 6.95 6.27 3.44
C SER A 38 7.44 4.83 3.36
N ALA A 39 8.59 4.51 3.96
CA ALA A 39 9.15 3.16 3.97
C ALA A 39 8.23 2.16 4.68
N TYR A 40 7.56 2.56 5.77
CA TYR A 40 6.57 1.73 6.44
C TYR A 40 5.38 1.43 5.52
N ASN A 41 4.87 2.45 4.83
CA ASN A 41 3.74 2.30 3.93
C ASN A 41 4.08 1.34 2.76
N SER A 42 5.21 1.56 2.09
CA SER A 42 5.64 0.70 0.98
C SER A 42 5.94 -0.73 1.43
N LEU A 43 6.58 -0.92 2.59
CA LEU A 43 6.81 -2.26 3.15
C LEU A 43 5.50 -2.95 3.50
N GLY A 44 4.55 -2.23 4.10
CA GLY A 44 3.20 -2.74 4.39
C GLY A 44 2.49 -3.20 3.12
N VAL A 45 2.59 -2.45 2.02
CA VAL A 45 2.03 -2.84 0.72
C VAL A 45 2.60 -4.18 0.23
N LEU A 46 3.92 -4.36 0.33
CA LEU A 46 4.54 -5.63 -0.04
C LEU A 46 4.00 -6.79 0.80
N TYR A 47 3.83 -6.58 2.11
CA TYR A 47 3.37 -7.64 3.00
C TYR A 47 1.95 -8.14 2.72
N TYR A 48 1.04 -7.31 2.19
CA TYR A 48 -0.31 -7.81 1.85
C TYR A 48 -0.46 -8.24 0.38
N LYS A 49 0.34 -7.68 -0.55
CA LYS A 49 0.29 -8.05 -1.98
C LYS A 49 1.12 -9.30 -2.33
N VAL A 50 2.20 -9.57 -1.60
CA VAL A 50 3.07 -10.74 -1.87
C VAL A 50 2.42 -12.00 -1.27
N PRO A 51 2.51 -13.17 -1.93
CA PRO A 51 2.05 -14.42 -1.33
C PRO A 51 2.73 -14.74 0.00
N GLY A 52 2.01 -15.42 0.89
CA GLY A 52 2.58 -15.91 2.15
C GLY A 52 3.50 -17.11 1.98
N TRP A 53 3.91 -17.69 3.11
CA TRP A 53 4.70 -18.91 3.16
C TRP A 53 3.95 -20.08 2.47
N PRO A 54 4.66 -20.99 1.76
CA PRO A 54 6.11 -21.09 1.59
C PRO A 54 6.68 -20.29 0.40
N ILE A 55 5.84 -19.65 -0.40
CA ILE A 55 6.27 -19.04 -1.67
C ILE A 55 6.91 -17.66 -1.43
N GLY A 56 6.30 -16.84 -0.57
CA GLY A 56 6.77 -15.49 -0.28
C GLY A 56 6.79 -15.17 1.21
N PHE A 57 6.75 -13.88 1.52
CA PHE A 57 6.81 -13.36 2.88
C PHE A 57 5.55 -12.61 3.28
N GLY A 58 4.49 -12.71 2.48
CA GLY A 58 3.23 -12.04 2.75
C GLY A 58 2.69 -12.36 4.13
N ASP A 59 2.29 -11.31 4.85
CA ASP A 59 1.71 -11.38 6.18
C ASP A 59 0.80 -10.16 6.37
N LYS A 60 -0.51 -10.42 6.34
CA LYS A 60 -1.54 -9.38 6.46
C LYS A 60 -1.53 -8.68 7.83
N LYS A 61 -1.12 -9.37 8.89
CA LYS A 61 -0.99 -8.75 10.22
C LYS A 61 0.19 -7.79 10.22
N LYS A 62 1.31 -8.22 9.64
CA LYS A 62 2.49 -7.35 9.50
C LYS A 62 2.21 -6.14 8.62
N ALA A 63 1.43 -6.31 7.55
CA ALA A 63 0.99 -5.21 6.71
C ALA A 63 0.21 -4.16 7.51
N ASP A 64 -0.78 -4.59 8.30
CA ASP A 64 -1.60 -3.70 9.15
C ASP A 64 -0.73 -2.91 10.15
N GLU A 65 0.17 -3.58 10.87
CA GLU A 65 1.11 -2.93 11.81
C GLU A 65 1.96 -1.83 11.15
N LEU A 66 2.52 -2.13 9.97
CA LEU A 66 3.37 -1.21 9.24
C LEU A 66 2.58 -0.03 8.69
N MET A 67 1.39 -0.27 8.13
CA MET A 67 0.53 0.78 7.61
C MET A 67 0.01 1.71 8.70
N LEU A 68 -0.37 1.16 9.86
CA LEU A 68 -0.73 1.97 11.04
C LEU A 68 0.46 2.82 11.53
N SER A 69 1.68 2.29 11.45
CA SER A 69 2.89 3.09 11.74
C SER A 69 3.07 4.23 10.75
N ALA A 70 2.84 4.00 9.45
CA ALA A 70 2.88 5.05 8.43
C ALA A 70 1.79 6.12 8.65
N LEU A 71 0.57 5.71 9.00
CA LEU A 71 -0.53 6.62 9.33
C LEU A 71 -0.25 7.43 10.60
N LYS A 72 0.45 6.87 11.58
CA LYS A 72 0.86 7.61 12.78
C LYS A 72 1.84 8.73 12.45
N LEU A 73 2.77 8.47 11.53
CA LEU A 73 3.76 9.45 11.09
C LEU A 73 3.16 10.49 10.13
N ASN A 74 2.26 10.08 9.25
CA ASN A 74 1.64 10.94 8.25
C ASN A 74 0.12 10.75 8.16
N PRO A 75 -0.63 11.22 9.18
CA PRO A 75 -2.07 10.94 9.29
C PRO A 75 -2.91 11.60 8.21
N GLN A 76 -2.43 12.68 7.59
CA GLN A 76 -3.12 13.41 6.52
C GLN A 76 -2.53 13.10 5.14
N GLY A 77 -1.53 12.23 5.04
CA GLY A 77 -0.84 11.93 3.79
C GLY A 77 -1.72 11.17 2.82
N ILE A 78 -1.63 11.52 1.53
CA ILE A 78 -2.42 10.88 0.47
C ILE A 78 -2.10 9.39 0.33
N ASP A 79 -0.82 9.03 0.28
CA ASP A 79 -0.38 7.65 0.07
C ASP A 79 -0.75 6.73 1.25
N PRO A 80 -0.39 7.01 2.52
CA PRO A 80 -0.72 6.10 3.62
C PRO A 80 -2.23 5.91 3.81
N ASN A 81 -3.04 6.96 3.63
CA ASN A 81 -4.50 6.85 3.67
C ASN A 81 -5.04 6.02 2.50
N PHE A 82 -4.55 6.24 1.28
CA PHE A 82 -4.97 5.48 0.11
C PHE A 82 -4.65 3.99 0.26
N PHE A 83 -3.39 3.65 0.55
CA PHE A 83 -2.96 2.25 0.60
C PHE A 83 -3.58 1.50 1.79
N TYR A 84 -3.84 2.17 2.91
CA TYR A 84 -4.58 1.55 4.01
C TYR A 84 -6.05 1.32 3.65
N GLY A 85 -6.69 2.27 2.95
CA GLY A 85 -8.03 2.08 2.41
C GLY A 85 -8.13 0.90 1.43
N GLU A 86 -7.16 0.78 0.52
CA GLU A 86 -7.04 -0.37 -0.39
C GLU A 86 -6.88 -1.69 0.39
N PHE A 87 -5.96 -1.72 1.37
CA PHE A 87 -5.74 -2.88 2.22
C PHE A 87 -7.03 -3.30 2.95
N LEU A 88 -7.77 -2.36 3.54
CA LEU A 88 -9.03 -2.63 4.22
C LEU A 88 -10.09 -3.23 3.28
N LEU A 89 -10.15 -2.75 2.03
CA LEU A 89 -11.01 -3.34 1.01
C LEU A 89 -10.64 -4.80 0.69
N GLU A 90 -9.36 -5.11 0.56
CA GLU A 90 -8.91 -6.49 0.36
C GLU A 90 -9.22 -7.39 1.57
N GLN A 91 -9.29 -6.80 2.74
CA GLN A 91 -9.67 -7.46 3.99
C GLN A 91 -11.19 -7.52 4.20
N LYS A 92 -12.00 -7.18 3.17
CA LYS A 92 -13.47 -7.16 3.21
C LYS A 92 -14.03 -6.23 4.30
N ARG A 93 -13.37 -5.09 4.51
CA ARG A 93 -13.79 -4.03 5.45
C ARG A 93 -14.13 -2.73 4.70
N PRO A 94 -15.16 -2.72 3.84
CA PRO A 94 -15.45 -1.58 2.96
C PRO A 94 -15.87 -0.32 3.73
N ALA A 95 -16.58 -0.45 4.86
CA ALA A 95 -16.95 0.70 5.67
C ALA A 95 -15.73 1.43 6.25
N ASP A 96 -14.77 0.69 6.79
CA ASP A 96 -13.51 1.27 7.30
C ASP A 96 -12.68 1.85 6.16
N ALA A 97 -12.65 1.17 5.01
CA ALA A 97 -11.88 1.62 3.85
C ALA A 97 -12.34 3.00 3.35
N LEU A 98 -13.64 3.26 3.30
CA LEU A 98 -14.19 4.56 2.89
C LEU A 98 -13.59 5.71 3.71
N VAL A 99 -13.48 5.54 5.03
CA VAL A 99 -12.92 6.57 5.92
C VAL A 99 -11.51 6.98 5.50
N TYR A 100 -10.66 6.03 5.15
CA TYR A 100 -9.28 6.33 4.75
C TYR A 100 -9.18 6.79 3.29
N LEU A 101 -9.99 6.25 2.39
CA LEU A 101 -10.01 6.71 0.99
C LEU A 101 -10.52 8.16 0.86
N GLU A 102 -11.51 8.55 1.65
CA GLU A 102 -11.98 9.95 1.71
C GLU A 102 -10.91 10.88 2.26
N ARG A 103 -10.15 10.45 3.28
CA ARG A 103 -8.98 11.21 3.76
C ARG A 103 -7.92 11.36 2.68
N ALA A 104 -7.70 10.33 1.85
CA ALA A 104 -6.77 10.44 0.73
C ALA A 104 -7.24 11.47 -0.31
N LEU A 105 -8.55 11.59 -0.57
CA LEU A 105 -9.09 12.64 -1.44
C LEU A 105 -8.87 14.05 -0.88
N GLN A 106 -9.00 14.20 0.44
CA GLN A 106 -8.84 15.47 1.16
C GLN A 106 -7.40 15.83 1.52
N ALA A 107 -6.44 14.91 1.29
CA ALA A 107 -5.05 15.11 1.62
C ALA A 107 -4.46 16.38 0.96
N PRO A 108 -3.62 17.15 1.67
CA PRO A 108 -2.98 18.33 1.11
C PRO A 108 -2.11 17.97 -0.10
N ALA A 109 -2.08 18.85 -1.10
CA ALA A 109 -1.23 18.66 -2.27
C ALA A 109 0.25 18.75 -1.89
N ARG A 110 1.06 17.83 -2.43
CA ARG A 110 2.51 17.84 -2.24
C ARG A 110 3.17 18.62 -3.36
N ALA A 111 3.96 19.63 -3.01
CA ALA A 111 4.68 20.44 -3.99
C ALA A 111 5.58 19.56 -4.89
N GLY A 112 5.50 19.74 -6.21
CA GLY A 112 6.24 18.94 -7.19
C GLY A 112 5.67 17.55 -7.45
N ARG A 113 4.54 17.17 -6.84
CA ARG A 113 3.90 15.85 -6.98
C ARG A 113 2.46 15.94 -7.51
N GLN A 114 2.04 17.08 -8.07
CA GLN A 114 0.64 17.33 -8.45
C GLN A 114 0.06 16.26 -9.38
N ILE A 115 0.83 15.80 -10.38
CA ILE A 115 0.40 14.76 -11.32
C ILE A 115 0.19 13.42 -10.60
N ALA A 116 1.14 13.03 -9.73
CA ALA A 116 1.05 11.80 -8.96
C ALA A 116 -0.13 11.85 -7.97
N ASP A 117 -0.34 13.00 -7.32
CA ASP A 117 -1.44 13.18 -6.38
C ASP A 117 -2.80 13.19 -7.11
N ALA A 118 -2.88 13.71 -8.33
CA ALA A 118 -4.09 13.64 -9.16
C ALA A 118 -4.43 12.18 -9.51
N GLY A 119 -3.46 11.41 -10.03
CA GLY A 119 -3.66 10.00 -10.34
C GLY A 119 -4.06 9.17 -9.12
N ARG A 120 -3.42 9.42 -7.97
CA ARG A 120 -3.76 8.77 -6.70
C ARG A 120 -5.19 9.10 -6.24
N ARG A 121 -5.67 10.33 -6.44
CA ARG A 121 -7.06 10.69 -6.15
C ARG A 121 -8.04 10.01 -7.10
N ASP A 122 -7.70 9.86 -8.38
CA ASP A 122 -8.53 9.14 -9.33
C ASP A 122 -8.66 7.67 -8.94
N GLU A 123 -7.55 7.01 -8.58
CA GLU A 123 -7.55 5.66 -8.03
C GLU A 123 -8.39 5.55 -6.75
N ALA A 124 -8.29 6.53 -5.85
CA ALA A 124 -9.08 6.55 -4.62
C ALA A 124 -10.59 6.61 -4.89
N ARG A 125 -11.03 7.42 -5.87
CA ARG A 125 -12.44 7.46 -6.28
C ARG A 125 -12.93 6.12 -6.79
N VAL A 126 -12.13 5.42 -7.61
CA VAL A 126 -12.47 4.07 -8.08
C VAL A 126 -12.65 3.09 -6.92
N LEU A 127 -11.78 3.15 -5.92
CA LEU A 127 -11.90 2.30 -4.73
C LEU A 127 -13.11 2.66 -3.86
N ILE A 128 -13.47 3.94 -3.77
CA ILE A 128 -14.69 4.39 -3.07
C ILE A 128 -15.93 3.83 -3.74
N GLU A 129 -16.04 3.91 -5.07
CA GLU A 129 -17.17 3.30 -5.81
C GLU A 129 -17.26 1.79 -5.55
N LYS A 130 -16.12 1.10 -5.55
CA LYS A 130 -16.06 -0.33 -5.21
C LYS A 130 -16.52 -0.60 -3.77
N ALA A 131 -16.14 0.26 -2.82
CA ALA A 131 -16.53 0.14 -1.43
C ALA A 131 -18.04 0.35 -1.24
N ASN A 132 -18.61 1.37 -1.89
CA ASN A 132 -20.05 1.66 -1.89
C ASN A 132 -20.85 0.49 -2.49
N ALA A 133 -20.40 -0.05 -3.62
CA ALA A 133 -21.03 -1.22 -4.22
C ALA A 133 -21.03 -2.45 -3.28
N GLN A 134 -19.94 -2.69 -2.54
CA GLN A 134 -19.88 -3.76 -1.54
C GLN A 134 -20.79 -3.52 -0.33
N LEU A 135 -21.11 -2.27 -0.02
CA LEU A 135 -22.02 -1.86 1.04
C LEU A 135 -23.48 -1.81 0.59
N GLY A 136 -23.76 -1.95 -0.72
CA GLY A 136 -25.11 -1.80 -1.27
C GLY A 136 -25.62 -0.35 -1.24
N ARG A 137 -24.71 0.62 -1.38
CA ARG A 137 -25.02 2.05 -1.45
C ARG A 137 -24.96 2.57 -2.87
#